data_AF-A0A1C7NM87-F1
#
_entry.id   AF-A0A1C7NM87-F1
#
_cell.length_a   1.000
_cell.length_b   1.000
_cell.length_c   1.000
_cell.angle_alpha   90.00
_cell.angle_beta   90.00
_cell.angle_gamma   90.00
#
_symmetry.space_group_name_H-M   'P 1'
#
loop_
_entity.id
_entity.type
_entity.pdbx_description
1 polymer ?
#
loop_
_entity_poly.entity_id
_entity_poly.type
_entity_poly.pdbx_seq_one_letter_code
_entity_poly.pdbx_strand_id
1 'polypeptide(L)'
;MHKNYFTNCKLCFATMGMAFSKELPREQSTKEHKQLGPIIKIKMGQKTWIMVSDPVLAHKIFVGSGAETSYRPYGVFNYEYYSKGGKGIVFAQPGPSFKKNRAAGTLHVLKAQKN
;
A
#
# COMPACT_ATOMS: atom_id res chain seq x y z
N MET A 1 15.95 -17.11 -16.94
CA MET A 1 16.66 -15.81 -16.97
C MET A 1 16.19 -14.95 -15.80
N HIS A 2 16.74 -15.15 -14.61
CA HIS A 2 16.51 -14.29 -13.45
C HIS A 2 17.50 -13.13 -13.50
N LYS A 3 17.05 -11.95 -13.95
CA LYS A 3 17.87 -10.74 -13.84
C LYS A 3 17.81 -10.28 -12.38
N ASN A 4 18.97 -10.24 -11.75
CA ASN A 4 19.21 -9.77 -10.40
C ASN A 4 18.74 -8.31 -10.24
N TYR A 5 17.59 -8.10 -9.60
CA TYR A 5 17.04 -6.77 -9.30
C TYR A 5 17.68 -6.10 -8.07
N PHE A 6 18.74 -6.68 -7.48
CA PHE A 6 19.24 -6.29 -6.16
C PHE A 6 20.56 -5.49 -6.17
N THR A 7 21.17 -5.24 -7.33
CA THR A 7 22.47 -4.57 -7.41
C THR A 7 22.37 -3.22 -8.11
N ASN A 8 21.95 -2.19 -7.37
CA ASN A 8 22.52 -0.84 -7.48
C ASN A 8 22.12 0.00 -6.25
N CYS A 9 22.93 -0.12 -5.22
CA CYS A 9 22.81 0.57 -3.94
C CYS A 9 23.19 2.06 -4.10
N LYS A 10 22.35 2.87 -4.75
CA LYS A 10 22.29 4.32 -4.50
C LYS A 10 21.30 4.56 -3.35
N LEU A 11 21.62 3.98 -2.21
CA LEU A 11 20.78 3.87 -1.04
C LEU A 11 21.12 4.98 -0.03
N CYS A 12 20.96 6.26 -0.36
CA CYS A 12 21.24 7.32 0.63
C CYS A 12 20.36 8.58 0.62
N PHE A 13 19.68 9.00 -0.45
CA PHE A 13 19.12 10.37 -0.50
C PHE A 13 17.68 10.54 -1.01
N ALA A 14 16.79 9.57 -0.84
CA ALA A 14 15.36 9.75 -1.16
C ALA A 14 14.46 9.84 0.09
N THR A 15 14.99 10.34 1.21
CA THR A 15 14.33 10.23 2.53
C THR A 15 13.47 11.44 2.92
N MET A 16 13.55 12.57 2.21
CA MET A 16 12.77 13.78 2.56
C MET A 16 12.11 14.50 1.37
N GLY A 17 12.41 14.10 0.13
CA GLY A 17 11.97 14.82 -1.07
C GLY A 17 10.48 14.68 -1.37
N MET A 18 9.90 13.48 -1.31
CA MET A 18 8.50 13.28 -1.73
C MET A 18 7.46 13.99 -0.87
N ALA A 19 7.72 14.15 0.43
CA ALA A 19 6.75 14.74 1.35
C ALA A 19 6.72 16.28 1.30
N PHE A 20 7.79 16.91 0.82
CA PHE A 20 7.96 18.37 0.82
C PHE A 20 8.33 18.96 -0.54
N SER A 21 8.31 18.15 -1.61
CA SER A 21 8.52 18.64 -2.98
C SER A 21 7.36 19.55 -3.39
N LYS A 22 7.70 20.58 -4.18
CA LYS A 22 6.71 21.50 -4.77
C LYS A 22 5.86 20.83 -5.86
N GLU A 23 6.29 19.69 -6.37
CA GLU A 23 5.59 18.93 -7.40
C GLU A 23 4.59 17.94 -6.79
N LEU A 24 3.58 17.54 -7.57
CA LEU A 24 2.62 16.54 -7.15
C LEU A 24 3.34 15.20 -6.86
N PRO A 25 3.01 14.50 -5.76
CA PRO A 25 3.68 13.24 -5.38
C PRO A 25 3.68 12.17 -6.49
N ARG A 26 2.63 12.17 -7.33
CA ARG A 26 2.49 11.28 -8.49
C ARG A 26 3.59 11.50 -9.53
N GLU A 27 3.91 12.76 -9.80
CA GLU A 27 4.87 13.11 -10.85
C GLU A 27 6.28 12.79 -10.39
N GLN A 28 6.56 13.09 -9.13
CA GLN A 28 7.83 12.74 -8.51
C GLN A 28 8.05 11.22 -8.46
N SER A 29 7.07 10.44 -8.01
CA SER A 29 7.21 8.98 -7.97
C SER A 29 7.44 8.39 -9.37
N THR A 30 6.78 8.94 -10.39
CA THR A 30 6.99 8.54 -11.78
C THR A 30 8.40 8.85 -12.26
N LYS A 31 8.94 10.04 -11.93
CA LYS A 31 10.33 10.42 -12.27
C LYS A 31 11.35 9.50 -11.58
N GLU A 32 11.15 9.21 -10.30
CA GLU A 32 12.03 8.33 -9.52
C GLU A 32 11.99 6.89 -10.04
N HIS A 33 10.81 6.37 -10.38
CA HIS A 33 10.68 5.04 -10.99
C HIS A 33 11.35 4.96 -12.38
N LYS A 34 11.36 6.05 -13.15
CA LYS A 34 12.11 6.10 -14.43
C LYS A 34 13.63 6.06 -14.21
N GLN A 35 14.14 6.63 -13.12
CA GLN A 35 15.57 6.73 -12.84
C GLN A 35 16.14 5.53 -12.09
N LEU A 36 15.41 5.02 -11.10
CA LEU A 36 15.87 3.98 -10.15
C LEU A 36 15.31 2.59 -10.47
N GLY A 37 14.20 2.52 -11.22
CA GLY A 37 13.56 1.29 -11.65
C GLY A 37 12.21 0.99 -10.97
N PRO A 38 11.68 -0.22 -11.19
CA PRO A 38 10.29 -0.55 -10.85
C PRO A 38 10.02 -0.74 -9.35
N ILE A 39 11.06 -0.97 -8.55
CA ILE A 39 10.97 -1.15 -7.09
C ILE A 39 11.88 -0.13 -6.43
N ILE A 40 11.30 0.76 -5.63
CA ILE A 40 12.05 1.79 -4.90
C ILE A 40 11.75 1.69 -3.40
N LYS A 41 12.79 1.94 -2.60
CA LYS A 41 12.70 1.95 -1.13
C LYS A 41 12.84 3.38 -0.65
N ILE A 42 11.81 3.86 0.04
CA ILE A 42 11.73 5.23 0.57
C ILE A 42 11.60 5.15 2.08
N LYS A 43 12.30 6.03 2.81
CA LYS A 43 12.05 6.19 4.25
C LYS A 43 11.14 7.39 4.44
N MET A 44 9.96 7.14 5.00
CA MET A 44 9.04 8.18 5.45
C MET A 44 9.11 8.27 6.98
N GLY A 45 9.90 9.22 7.46
CA GLY A 45 10.24 9.32 8.89
C GLY A 45 10.90 8.03 9.38
N GLN A 46 10.32 7.41 10.41
CA GLN A 46 10.80 6.13 10.96
C GLN A 46 10.30 4.89 10.18
N LYS A 47 9.36 5.06 9.25
CA LYS A 47 8.78 3.94 8.49
C LYS A 47 9.45 3.78 7.15
N THR A 48 9.77 2.54 6.80
CA THR A 48 10.26 2.19 5.46
C THR A 48 9.07 1.85 4.56
N TRP A 49 9.02 2.47 3.39
CA TRP A 49 8.02 2.25 2.36
C TRP A 49 8.69 1.62 1.15
N ILE A 50 8.01 0.64 0.56
CA ILE A 50 8.43 -0.01 -0.68
C ILE A 50 7.38 0.39 -1.71
N MET A 51 7.78 1.11 -2.75
CA MET A 51 6.90 1.45 -3.86
C MET A 51 7.18 0.52 -5.03
N VAL A 52 6.11 0.05 -5.64
CA VAL A 52 6.13 -0.88 -6.78
C VAL A 52 5.33 -0.24 -7.90
N SER A 53 5.96 -0.02 -9.06
CA SER A 53 5.30 0.59 -10.22
C SER A 53 4.79 -0.43 -11.24
N ASP A 54 5.33 -1.65 -11.25
CA ASP A 54 4.91 -2.69 -12.19
C ASP A 54 3.57 -3.32 -11.74
N PRO A 55 2.51 -3.25 -12.57
CA PRO A 55 1.20 -3.81 -12.22
C PRO A 55 1.22 -5.33 -12.06
N VAL A 56 2.04 -6.06 -12.81
CA VAL A 56 2.11 -7.53 -12.73
C VAL A 56 2.75 -7.95 -11.41
N LEU A 57 3.81 -7.26 -11.02
CA LEU A 57 4.47 -7.50 -9.74
C LEU A 57 3.57 -7.11 -8.56
N ALA A 58 2.92 -5.94 -8.63
CA ALA A 58 1.98 -5.49 -7.61
C ALA A 58 0.84 -6.51 -7.42
N HIS A 59 0.26 -7.01 -8.51
CA HIS A 59 -0.77 -8.03 -8.46
C HIS A 59 -0.28 -9.31 -7.77
N LYS A 60 0.92 -9.80 -8.10
CA LYS A 60 1.50 -11.00 -7.46
C LYS A 60 1.67 -10.81 -5.95
N ILE A 61 2.11 -9.63 -5.51
CA ILE A 61 2.29 -9.31 -4.09
C ILE A 61 0.94 -9.30 -3.36
N PHE A 62 -0.05 -8.59 -3.90
CA PHE A 62 -1.37 -8.46 -3.26
C PHE A 62 -2.19 -9.75 -3.28
N VAL A 63 -2.03 -10.59 -4.30
CA VAL A 63 -2.75 -11.88 -4.37
C VAL A 63 -2.04 -12.97 -3.58
N GLY A 64 -0.70 -13.03 -3.63
CA GLY A 64 0.07 -14.08 -2.93
C GLY A 64 0.08 -13.90 -1.42
N SER A 65 0.38 -12.68 -0.94
CA SER A 65 0.50 -12.37 0.48
C SER A 65 -0.44 -11.24 0.88
N GLY A 66 -1.69 -11.27 0.40
CA GLY A 66 -2.66 -10.18 0.61
C GLY A 66 -2.93 -9.85 2.08
N ALA A 67 -2.92 -10.85 2.97
CA ALA A 67 -3.13 -10.62 4.41
C ALA A 67 -1.93 -9.92 5.07
N GLU A 68 -0.71 -10.31 4.73
CA GLU A 68 0.51 -9.74 5.30
C GLU A 68 0.77 -8.33 4.74
N THR A 69 0.58 -8.17 3.43
CA THR A 69 0.82 -6.90 2.72
C THR A 69 -0.26 -5.85 3.02
N SER A 70 -1.48 -6.28 3.30
CA SER A 70 -2.57 -5.38 3.72
C SER A 70 -2.68 -5.23 5.24
N TYR A 71 -1.74 -5.79 5.99
CA TYR A 71 -1.73 -5.65 7.43
C TYR A 71 -1.49 -4.19 7.80
N ARG A 72 -2.37 -3.64 8.64
CA ARG A 72 -2.30 -2.22 9.02
C ARG A 72 -1.60 -2.11 10.36
N PRO A 73 -0.51 -1.31 10.49
CA PRO A 73 0.12 -1.10 11.78
C PRO A 73 -0.88 -0.60 12.82
N TYR A 74 -0.76 -1.08 14.06
CA TYR A 74 -1.58 -0.58 15.15
C TYR A 74 -1.35 0.93 15.32
N GLY A 75 -2.45 1.68 15.45
CA GLY A 75 -2.41 3.09 15.75
C GLY A 75 -3.73 3.48 16.40
N VAL A 76 -3.66 4.26 17.48
CA VAL A 76 -4.83 4.69 18.28
C VAL A 76 -5.88 5.34 17.37
N PHE A 77 -5.46 6.24 16.50
CA PHE A 77 -6.33 6.88 15.51
C PHE A 77 -7.06 5.87 14.61
N ASN A 78 -6.31 5.02 13.92
CA ASN A 78 -6.87 4.12 12.90
C ASN A 78 -7.68 2.96 13.49
N TYR A 79 -7.17 2.36 14.56
CA TYR A 79 -7.73 1.14 15.13
C TYR A 79 -8.81 1.45 16.17
N GLU A 80 -8.52 2.35 17.10
CA GLU A 80 -9.37 2.61 18.26
C GLU A 80 -10.55 3.50 17.88
N TYR A 81 -10.27 4.66 17.29
CA TYR A 81 -11.31 5.62 16.91
C TYR A 81 -12.00 5.23 15.59
N TYR A 82 -11.24 5.04 14.50
CA TYR A 82 -11.85 4.80 13.18
C TYR A 82 -12.39 3.39 12.97
N SER A 83 -11.73 2.38 13.56
CA SER A 83 -12.20 0.99 13.45
C SER A 83 -12.98 0.50 14.65
N LYS A 84 -13.24 1.36 15.66
CA LYS A 84 -13.96 0.99 16.88
C LYS A 84 -13.37 -0.28 17.53
N GLY A 85 -12.04 -0.32 17.65
CA GLY A 85 -11.32 -1.49 18.14
C GLY A 85 -11.35 -2.68 17.18
N GLY A 86 -11.25 -2.43 15.87
CA GLY A 86 -11.20 -3.48 14.84
C GLY A 86 -12.56 -4.05 14.40
N LYS A 87 -13.67 -3.49 14.87
CA LYS A 87 -15.04 -3.89 14.49
C LYS A 87 -15.54 -3.25 13.19
N GLY A 88 -14.91 -2.16 12.74
CA GLY A 88 -15.26 -1.43 11.51
C GLY A 88 -14.85 -2.15 10.22
N ILE A 89 -15.03 -1.49 9.08
CA ILE A 89 -14.59 -1.99 7.75
C ILE A 89 -13.34 -1.22 7.25
N VAL A 90 -13.18 0.06 7.61
CA VAL A 90 -12.20 0.95 6.96
C VAL A 90 -10.74 0.63 7.35
N PHE A 91 -10.44 0.41 8.65
CA PHE A 91 -9.09 -0.02 9.10
C PHE A 91 -9.08 -1.32 9.93
N ALA A 92 -10.10 -2.17 9.78
CA ALA A 92 -10.09 -3.48 10.43
C ALA A 92 -9.06 -4.42 9.79
N GLN A 93 -8.40 -5.23 10.62
CA GLN A 93 -7.34 -6.12 10.17
C GLN A 93 -7.85 -7.19 9.17
N PRO A 94 -7.01 -7.62 8.22
CA PRO A 94 -7.37 -8.70 7.31
C PRO A 94 -7.65 -9.99 8.10
N GLY A 95 -8.86 -10.52 7.95
CA GLY A 95 -9.30 -11.73 8.65
C GLY A 95 -10.70 -12.16 8.21
N PRO A 96 -11.22 -13.28 8.74
CA PRO A 96 -12.55 -13.78 8.36
C PRO A 96 -13.68 -12.77 8.59
N SER A 97 -13.62 -12.02 9.70
CA SER A 97 -14.59 -10.96 10.01
C SER A 97 -14.57 -9.84 8.97
N PHE A 98 -13.38 -9.33 8.62
CA PHE A 98 -13.22 -8.31 7.58
C PHE A 98 -13.74 -8.77 6.22
N LYS A 99 -13.45 -10.03 5.82
CA LYS A 99 -13.95 -10.61 4.56
C LYS A 99 -15.48 -10.67 4.53
N LYS A 100 -16.11 -11.15 5.62
CA LYS A 100 -17.57 -11.24 5.74
C LYS A 100 -18.23 -9.85 5.69
N ASN A 101 -17.71 -8.90 6.47
CA ASN A 101 -18.27 -7.55 6.54
C ASN A 101 -18.13 -6.81 5.21
N ARG A 102 -16.99 -6.97 4.52
CA ARG A 102 -16.79 -6.39 3.19
C ARG A 102 -17.71 -7.02 2.15
N ALA A 103 -17.86 -8.35 2.15
CA ALA A 103 -18.73 -9.06 1.24
C ALA A 103 -20.20 -8.63 1.40
N ALA A 104 -20.68 -8.50 2.63
CA ALA A 104 -22.03 -8.01 2.93
C ALA A 104 -22.25 -6.59 2.39
N GLY A 105 -21.29 -5.68 2.61
CA GLY A 105 -21.35 -4.30 2.12
C GLY A 105 -21.35 -4.22 0.59
N THR A 106 -20.42 -4.89 -0.08
CA THR A 106 -20.36 -4.90 -1.56
C THR A 106 -21.55 -5.58 -2.19
N LEU A 107 -22.05 -6.68 -1.61
CA LEU A 107 -23.21 -7.39 -2.17
C LEU A 107 -24.46 -6.51 -2.13
N HIS A 108 -24.68 -5.79 -1.02
CA HIS A 108 -25.83 -4.92 -0.88
C HIS A 108 -25.74 -3.71 -1.82
N VAL A 109 -24.59 -3.04 -1.85
CA VAL A 109 -24.39 -1.85 -2.68
C VAL A 109 -24.39 -2.18 -4.17
N LEU A 110 -23.68 -3.23 -4.59
CA LEU A 110 -23.61 -3.60 -6.02
C LEU A 110 -24.93 -4.18 -6.54
N LYS A 111 -25.72 -4.85 -5.70
CA LYS A 111 -27.09 -5.24 -6.07
C LYS A 111 -28.02 -4.05 -6.22
N ALA A 112 -27.84 -3.00 -5.41
CA ALA A 112 -28.65 -1.78 -5.49
C ALA A 112 -28.28 -0.88 -6.70
N GLN A 113 -27.06 -1.00 -7.23
CA GLN A 113 -26.57 -0.25 -8.40
C GLN A 113 -26.93 -0.92 -9.74
N LYS A 114 -27.69 -2.02 -9.73
CA LYS A 114 -28.08 -2.77 -10.92
C LYS A 114 -29.46 -2.36 -11.46
N ASN A 115 -29.78 -1.07 -11.36
CA ASN A 115 -30.93 -0.42 -11.98
C ASN A 115 -30.44 0.48 -13.12
#